data_AF-A0A0D5ZDG0-F1
#
_entry.id   AF-A0A0D5ZDG0-F1
#
_cell.length_a   1.000
_cell.length_b   1.000
_cell.length_c   1.000
_cell.angle_alpha   90.00
_cell.angle_beta   90.00
_cell.angle_gamma   90.00
#
_symmetry.space_group_name_H-M   'P 1'
#
loop_
_entity.id
_entity.type
_entity.pdbx_description
1 polymer ?
#
loop_
_entity_poly.entity_id
_entity_poly.type
_entity_poly.pdbx_seq_one_letter_code
_entity_poly.pdbx_strand_id
1 'polypeptide(L)'
;MRNVREEKQRGRAKRLDMRKSDEFNYMLGRAVEDLPESTKGAIRGSVYAIVSRQGTKEAKSFIGEKYEEGKIDSQTQKKLLDLIYDYSKYR
;
A
#
# COMPACT_ATOMS: atom_id res chain seq x y z
N MET A 1 -19.15 -27.89 6.27
CA MET A 1 -17.69 -27.98 6.01
C MET A 1 -17.13 -26.56 5.94
N ARG A 2 -16.50 -26.07 7.00
CA ARG A 2 -15.77 -24.79 6.94
C ARG A 2 -14.37 -25.09 6.41
N ASN A 3 -13.99 -24.49 5.29
CA ASN A 3 -12.70 -24.71 4.65
C ASN A 3 -11.55 -24.20 5.53
N VAL A 4 -11.04 -25.04 6.43
CA VAL A 4 -9.84 -24.78 7.27
C VAL A 4 -8.54 -24.82 6.44
N ARG A 5 -8.64 -24.93 5.10
CA ARG A 5 -7.49 -25.09 4.20
C ARG A 5 -6.95 -23.80 3.58
N GLU A 6 -7.69 -22.68 3.63
CA GLU A 6 -7.20 -21.41 3.04
C GLU A 6 -6.16 -20.69 3.92
N GLU A 7 -6.09 -20.98 5.21
CA GLU A 7 -5.11 -20.33 6.11
C GLU A 7 -3.67 -20.85 5.91
N LYS A 8 -3.49 -22.04 5.32
CA LYS A 8 -2.18 -22.73 5.25
C LYS A 8 -1.32 -22.43 4.03
N GLN A 9 -1.79 -21.60 3.08
CA GLN A 9 -1.04 -21.26 1.86
C GLN A 9 -0.71 -19.76 1.71
N ARG A 10 -0.78 -18.96 2.77
CA ARG A 10 -0.10 -17.65 2.75
C ARG A 10 1.41 -17.89 2.92
N GLY A 11 2.07 -18.32 1.83
CA GLY A 11 3.51 -18.18 1.70
C GLY A 11 3.90 -16.75 2.08
N ARG A 12 5.05 -16.57 2.73
CA ARG A 12 5.47 -15.31 3.34
C ARG A 12 5.07 -14.12 2.46
N ALA A 13 4.08 -13.35 2.88
CA ALA A 13 3.60 -12.23 2.08
C ALA A 13 4.53 -11.04 2.36
N LYS A 14 4.99 -10.36 1.32
CA LYS A 14 5.73 -9.12 1.51
C LYS A 14 4.75 -8.09 2.09
N ARG A 15 5.04 -7.58 3.28
CA ARG A 15 4.20 -6.64 4.05
C ARG A 15 5.06 -5.53 4.62
N LEU A 16 4.43 -4.46 5.08
CA LEU A 16 5.11 -3.35 5.76
C LEU A 16 6.04 -3.86 6.86
N ASP A 17 7.30 -3.40 6.85
CA ASP A 17 8.18 -3.55 8.00
C ASP A 17 7.69 -2.65 9.13
N MET A 18 7.04 -3.25 10.12
CA MET A 18 6.51 -2.52 11.28
C MET A 18 7.58 -1.82 12.11
N ARG A 19 8.87 -2.13 11.92
CA ARG A 19 9.97 -1.35 12.54
C ARG A 19 10.17 0.01 11.89
N LYS A 20 9.67 0.18 10.66
CA LYS A 20 9.74 1.42 9.88
C LYS A 20 8.35 2.01 9.62
N SER A 21 7.33 1.64 10.41
CA SER A 21 5.95 2.09 10.16
C SER A 21 5.79 3.60 10.22
N ASP A 22 6.49 4.26 11.13
CA ASP A 22 6.40 5.71 11.33
C ASP A 22 7.06 6.46 10.18
N GLU A 23 8.27 6.02 9.79
CA GLU A 23 8.99 6.53 8.62
C GLU A 23 8.17 6.30 7.34
N PHE A 24 7.61 5.11 7.16
CA PHE A 24 6.72 4.80 6.04
C PHE A 24 5.50 5.72 6.04
N ASN A 25 4.84 5.93 7.18
CA ASN A 25 3.66 6.79 7.26
C ASN A 25 3.99 8.27 6.96
N TYR A 26 5.16 8.74 7.39
CA TYR A 26 5.65 10.07 7.04
C TYR A 26 5.88 10.20 5.53
N MET A 27 6.65 9.29 4.95
CA MET A 27 6.96 9.28 3.52
C MET A 27 5.72 9.06 2.66
N LEU A 28 4.76 8.27 3.13
CA LEU A 28 3.47 8.10 2.47
C LEU A 28 2.70 9.41 2.42
N GLY A 29 2.73 10.20 3.49
CA GLY A 29 2.16 11.54 3.51
C GLY A 29 2.79 12.48 2.47
N ARG A 30 4.13 12.42 2.33
CA ARG A 30 4.87 13.16 1.28
C ARG A 30 4.52 12.67 -0.13
N ALA A 31 4.34 11.37 -0.31
CA ALA A 31 4.03 10.78 -1.61
C ALA A 31 2.68 11.25 -2.18
N VAL A 32 1.73 11.58 -1.30
CA VAL A 32 0.37 12.03 -1.67
C VAL A 32 0.15 13.53 -1.47
N GLU A 33 1.19 14.32 -1.18
CA GLU A 33 1.03 15.71 -0.75
C GLU A 33 0.42 16.62 -1.81
N ASP A 34 0.69 16.32 -3.08
CA ASP A 34 0.21 17.08 -4.24
C ASP A 34 -1.23 16.71 -4.62
N LEU A 35 -1.81 15.66 -4.01
CA LEU A 35 -3.20 15.27 -4.29
C LEU A 35 -4.19 16.27 -3.67
N PRO A 36 -5.39 16.41 -4.28
CA PRO A 36 -6.49 17.16 -3.68
C PRO A 36 -6.82 16.63 -2.27
N GLU A 37 -7.13 17.53 -1.34
CA GLU A 37 -7.48 17.17 0.05
C GLU A 37 -8.63 16.14 0.14
N SER A 38 -9.59 16.21 -0.80
CA SER A 38 -10.70 15.26 -0.91
C SER A 38 -10.28 13.82 -1.19
N THR A 39 -9.09 13.60 -1.77
CA THR A 39 -8.59 12.28 -2.18
C THR A 39 -7.38 11.85 -1.35
N LYS A 40 -6.56 12.80 -0.89
CA LYS A 40 -5.30 12.59 -0.16
C LYS A 40 -5.45 11.66 1.04
N GLY A 41 -6.40 11.95 1.93
CA GLY A 41 -6.65 11.15 3.13
C GLY A 41 -7.06 9.72 2.82
N ALA A 42 -7.93 9.54 1.82
CA ALA A 42 -8.41 8.23 1.40
C ALA A 42 -7.28 7.37 0.80
N ILE A 43 -6.42 7.95 -0.05
CA ILE A 43 -5.30 7.21 -0.65
C ILE A 43 -4.28 6.81 0.43
N ARG A 44 -3.86 7.76 1.29
CA ARG A 44 -2.91 7.48 2.37
C ARG A 44 -3.42 6.39 3.31
N GLY A 45 -4.65 6.53 3.80
CA GLY A 45 -5.24 5.57 4.73
C GLY A 45 -5.35 4.17 4.14
N SER A 46 -5.85 4.08 2.90
CA SER A 46 -6.00 2.80 2.19
C SER A 46 -4.65 2.13 1.91
N VAL A 47 -3.67 2.86 1.37
CA VAL A 47 -2.34 2.28 1.08
C VAL A 47 -1.71 1.74 2.36
N TYR A 48 -1.72 2.50 3.45
CA TYR A 48 -1.19 2.07 4.75
C TYR A 48 -1.90 0.81 5.26
N ALA A 49 -3.24 0.80 5.25
CA ALA A 49 -4.02 -0.35 5.72
C ALA A 49 -3.79 -1.61 4.88
N ILE A 50 -3.71 -1.47 3.55
CA ILE A 50 -3.55 -2.60 2.64
C ILE A 50 -2.14 -3.21 2.78
N VAL A 51 -1.07 -2.39 2.75
CA VAL A 51 0.30 -2.91 2.83
C VAL A 51 0.64 -3.54 4.18
N SER A 52 0.02 -3.05 5.27
CA SER A 52 0.22 -3.57 6.62
C SER A 52 -0.56 -4.87 6.88
N ARG A 53 -1.79 -4.99 6.36
CA ARG A 53 -2.70 -6.10 6.68
C ARG A 53 -2.78 -7.17 5.59
N GLN A 54 -2.80 -6.76 4.32
CA GLN A 54 -3.01 -7.64 3.18
C GLN A 54 -1.65 -8.02 2.58
N GLY A 55 -0.92 -7.04 2.06
CA GLY A 55 0.39 -7.24 1.44
C GLY A 55 0.72 -6.21 0.37
N THR A 56 1.94 -6.28 -0.15
CA THR A 56 2.39 -5.39 -1.23
C THR A 56 1.67 -5.64 -2.53
N LYS A 57 1.21 -6.87 -2.79
CA LYS A 57 0.54 -7.22 -4.06
C LYS A 57 -0.78 -6.46 -4.16
N GLU A 58 -1.58 -6.55 -3.11
CA GLU A 58 -2.89 -5.89 -3.00
C GLU A 58 -2.72 -4.36 -3.00
N ALA A 59 -1.68 -3.84 -2.33
CA ALA A 59 -1.41 -2.40 -2.32
C ALA A 59 -1.04 -1.87 -3.71
N LYS A 60 -0.22 -2.63 -4.49
CA LYS A 60 0.12 -2.27 -5.86
C LYS A 60 -1.08 -2.31 -6.80
N SER A 61 -1.94 -3.32 -6.67
CA SER A 61 -3.20 -3.39 -7.43
C SER A 61 -4.10 -2.19 -7.16
N PHE A 62 -4.31 -1.84 -5.89
CA PHE A 62 -5.07 -0.65 -5.51
C PHE A 62 -4.50 0.64 -6.12
N ILE A 63 -3.16 0.81 -6.08
CA ILE A 63 -2.51 1.99 -6.68
C ILE A 63 -2.70 2.02 -8.20
N GLY A 64 -2.63 0.86 -8.87
CA GLY A 64 -2.91 0.72 -10.30
C GLY A 64 -4.33 1.17 -10.65
N GLU A 65 -5.32 0.65 -9.93
CA GLU A 65 -6.74 1.02 -10.10
C GLU A 65 -6.95 2.52 -9.93
N LYS A 66 -6.35 3.14 -8.91
CA LYS A 66 -6.49 4.58 -8.67
C LYS A 66 -5.82 5.45 -9.73
N TYR A 67 -4.75 4.95 -10.35
CA TYR A 67 -4.15 5.60 -11.51
C TYR A 67 -5.06 5.49 -12.74
N GLU A 68 -5.62 4.31 -13.02
CA GLU A 68 -6.56 4.09 -14.13
C GLU A 68 -7.85 4.92 -13.98
N GLU A 69 -8.34 5.10 -12.75
CA GLU A 69 -9.46 5.99 -12.41
C GLU A 69 -9.13 7.49 -12.54
N GLY A 70 -7.87 7.86 -12.79
CA GLY A 70 -7.41 9.26 -12.83
C GLY A 70 -7.42 9.95 -11.46
N LYS A 71 -7.44 9.19 -10.35
CA LYS A 71 -7.40 9.73 -8.98
C LYS A 71 -6.02 10.14 -8.53
N ILE A 72 -4.99 9.55 -9.13
CA ILE A 72 -3.59 9.89 -8.93
C ILE A 72 -2.91 9.97 -10.31
N ASP A 73 -1.87 10.80 -10.42
CA ASP A 73 -1.05 10.88 -11.62
C ASP A 73 0.07 9.83 -11.62
N SER A 74 0.80 9.75 -12.73
CA SER A 74 1.90 8.78 -12.89
C SER A 74 3.06 9.03 -11.92
N GLN A 75 3.30 10.29 -11.54
CA GLN A 75 4.34 10.64 -10.59
C GLN A 75 4.00 10.14 -9.18
N THR A 76 2.77 10.37 -8.72
CA THR A 76 2.24 9.87 -7.44
C THR A 76 2.21 8.35 -7.44
N GLN A 77 1.74 7.73 -8.52
CA GLN A 77 1.73 6.28 -8.68
C GLN A 77 3.14 5.71 -8.47
N LYS A 78 4.14 6.26 -9.16
CA LYS A 78 5.54 5.84 -9.03
C LYS A 78 6.05 5.99 -7.59
N LYS A 79 5.87 7.17 -6.98
CA LYS A 79 6.28 7.43 -5.57
C LYS A 79 5.71 6.38 -4.61
N LEU A 80 4.43 6.02 -4.76
CA LEU A 80 3.77 5.03 -3.91
C LEU A 80 4.29 3.60 -4.12
N LEU A 81 4.55 3.22 -5.38
CA LEU A 81 5.08 1.89 -5.72
C LEU A 81 6.50 1.69 -5.18
N ASP A 82 7.35 2.70 -5.33
CA ASP A 82 8.73 2.72 -4.80
C ASP A 82 8.71 2.60 -3.27
N LEU A 83 7.85 3.39 -2.61
CA LEU A 83 7.70 3.35 -1.16
C LEU A 83 7.27 1.96 -0.64
N ILE A 84 6.30 1.32 -1.29
CA ILE A 84 5.89 -0.04 -0.94
C ILE A 84 7.06 -1.02 -1.09
N TYR A 85 7.88 -0.86 -2.13
CA TYR A 85 9.00 -1.73 -2.37
C TYR A 85 10.07 -1.61 -1.27
N ASP A 86 10.43 -0.39 -0.90
CA ASP A 86 11.51 -0.05 0.04
C ASP A 86 11.19 -0.39 1.50
N TYR A 87 9.92 -0.27 1.88
CA TYR A 87 9.48 -0.40 3.27
C TYR A 87 8.83 -1.75 3.58
N SER A 88 8.80 -2.68 2.63
CA SER A 88 8.18 -3.98 2.85
C SER A 88 9.20 -5.10 2.92
N LYS A 89 8.91 -6.13 3.73
CA LYS A 89 9.71 -7.35 3.84
C LYS A 89 8.83 -8.58 3.88
N TYR A 90 9.41 -9.73 3.55
CA TYR A 90 8.73 -11.02 3.69
C TYR A 90 8.46 -11.31 5.17
N ARG A 91 7.20 -11.61 5.50
CA ARG A 91 6.76 -11.99 6.84
C ARG A 91 5.98 -13.30 6.80
#